data_AF-A0A958NHZ7-F1
#
_entry.id   AF-A0A958NHZ7-F1
#
_cell.length_a   1.000
_cell.length_b   1.000
_cell.length_c   1.000
_cell.angle_alpha   90.00
_cell.angle_beta   90.00
_cell.angle_gamma   90.00
#
_symmetry.space_group_name_H-M   'P 1'
#
loop_
_entity.id
_entity.type
_entity.pdbx_description
1 polymer ?
#
loop_
_entity_poly.entity_id
_entity_poly.type
_entity_poly.pdbx_seq_one_letter_code
_entity_poly.pdbx_strand_id
1 'polypeptide(L)'
;MNPQENIDFNRIATAIGYIQNNFRQQPGLDEVAEKVHLSPFHFQRMFKEWAGVSPKKFLQYISIEHAKKLLKESQATLSDATHHTGLSGTGRLHDLFINIEGMTPAEYKQGGRSLTIHYTFADSPFGNILIASTSKGICHLAFADDQGQSLNELISQFPNATFIQKTDTIQQNALFIFQHDWTKLHEIKLHLKGTEFQLKVWEALIRIPSGNLTTYGQIAEFIKHPKASRAVGTAIGDNPVAYLIPCHRVIRSTGHFGHYHWGDSRKTAMIGWENVRNELRVKK
;
A
#
# COMPACT_ATOMS: atom_id res chain seq x y z
N MET A 1 -14.25 31.04 -4.70
CA MET A 1 -14.00 30.25 -5.92
C MET A 1 -14.15 31.16 -7.11
N ASN A 2 -13.15 31.17 -7.98
CA ASN A 2 -13.19 31.85 -9.27
C ASN A 2 -14.33 31.22 -10.12
N PRO A 3 -15.13 32.00 -10.89
CA PRO A 3 -16.14 31.45 -11.80
C PRO A 3 -15.63 30.30 -12.68
N GLN A 4 -14.37 30.37 -13.12
CA GLN A 4 -13.73 29.30 -13.90
C GLN A 4 -13.51 28.01 -13.10
N GLU A 5 -13.10 28.09 -11.83
CA GLU A 5 -12.90 26.93 -10.96
C GLU A 5 -14.22 26.18 -10.69
N ASN A 6 -15.32 26.91 -10.60
CA ASN A 6 -16.65 26.31 -10.40
C ASN A 6 -17.12 25.58 -11.68
N ILE A 7 -16.85 26.15 -12.87
CA ILE A 7 -17.13 25.48 -14.14
C ILE A 7 -16.30 24.20 -14.28
N ASP A 8 -15.00 24.26 -13.97
CA ASP A 8 -14.10 23.11 -14.06
C ASP A 8 -14.48 22.01 -13.06
N PHE A 9 -14.83 22.37 -11.82
CA PHE A 9 -15.36 21.43 -10.84
C PHE A 9 -16.61 20.71 -11.34
N ASN A 10 -17.61 21.45 -11.85
CA ASN A 10 -18.86 20.86 -12.33
C ASN A 10 -18.64 19.93 -13.52
N ARG A 11 -17.70 20.27 -14.42
CA ARG A 11 -17.30 19.39 -15.53
C ARG A 11 -16.69 18.09 -15.01
N ILE A 12 -15.75 18.16 -14.06
CA ILE A 12 -15.13 16.95 -13.50
C ILE A 12 -16.13 16.10 -12.70
N ALA A 13 -17.01 16.73 -11.92
CA ALA A 13 -18.08 16.03 -11.22
C ALA A 13 -19.02 15.31 -12.21
N THR A 14 -19.39 15.97 -13.31
CA THR A 14 -20.19 15.37 -14.39
C THR A 14 -19.47 14.19 -15.04
N ALA A 15 -18.18 14.32 -15.35
CA ALA A 15 -17.38 13.23 -15.90
C ALA A 15 -17.28 12.04 -14.94
N ILE A 16 -17.04 12.28 -13.65
CA ILE A 16 -16.99 11.23 -12.62
C ILE A 16 -18.33 10.49 -12.55
N GLY A 17 -19.45 11.24 -12.48
CA GLY A 17 -20.79 10.66 -12.48
C GLY A 17 -21.06 9.83 -13.74
N TYR A 18 -20.62 10.31 -14.91
CA TYR A 18 -20.74 9.56 -16.15
C TYR A 18 -19.94 8.25 -16.12
N ILE A 19 -18.68 8.29 -15.68
CA ILE A 19 -17.84 7.08 -15.56
C ILE A 19 -18.46 6.09 -14.56
N GLN A 20 -18.94 6.57 -13.41
CA GLN A 20 -19.57 5.71 -12.40
C GLN A 20 -20.85 5.03 -12.89
N ASN A 21 -21.67 5.73 -13.67
CA ASN A 21 -22.92 5.17 -14.19
C ASN A 21 -22.71 4.26 -15.41
N ASN A 22 -21.64 4.48 -16.18
CA ASN A 22 -21.39 3.78 -17.44
C ASN A 22 -20.16 2.87 -17.41
N PHE A 23 -19.54 2.61 -16.25
CA PHE A 23 -18.28 1.86 -16.16
C PHE A 23 -18.33 0.48 -16.84
N ARG A 24 -19.49 -0.18 -16.87
CA ARG A 24 -19.71 -1.47 -17.54
C ARG A 24 -19.55 -1.42 -19.07
N GLN A 25 -19.67 -0.24 -19.67
CA GLN A 25 -19.42 -0.05 -21.10
C GLN A 25 -17.93 0.19 -21.38
N GLN A 26 -17.11 0.34 -20.32
CA GLN A 26 -15.69 0.68 -20.38
C GLN A 26 -15.43 1.93 -21.25
N PRO A 27 -16.08 3.09 -20.94
CA PRO A 27 -16.06 4.26 -21.80
C PRO A 27 -14.63 4.78 -22.00
N GLY A 28 -14.33 5.13 -23.25
CA GLY A 28 -13.03 5.65 -23.66
C GLY A 28 -12.79 7.10 -23.21
N LEU A 29 -11.55 7.57 -23.33
CA LEU A 29 -11.20 8.96 -23.00
C LEU A 29 -12.01 9.96 -23.83
N ASP A 30 -12.12 9.70 -25.13
CA ASP A 30 -12.80 10.60 -26.08
C ASP A 30 -14.29 10.72 -25.78
N GLU A 31 -14.93 9.59 -25.46
CA GLU A 31 -16.35 9.53 -25.11
C GLU A 31 -16.65 10.35 -23.85
N VAL A 32 -15.84 10.19 -22.79
CA VAL A 32 -16.06 10.95 -21.55
C VAL A 32 -15.75 12.44 -21.77
N ALA A 33 -14.74 12.76 -22.57
CA ALA A 33 -14.39 14.15 -22.89
C ALA A 33 -15.52 14.86 -23.66
N GLU A 34 -16.17 14.15 -24.60
CA GLU A 34 -17.32 14.64 -25.35
C GLU A 34 -18.49 15.00 -24.42
N LYS A 35 -18.76 14.19 -23.38
CA LYS A 35 -19.83 14.44 -22.39
C LYS A 35 -19.65 15.73 -21.60
N VAL A 36 -18.43 16.22 -21.49
CA VAL A 36 -18.12 17.49 -20.80
C VAL A 36 -17.70 18.60 -21.75
N HIS A 37 -17.87 18.39 -23.06
CA HIS A 37 -17.54 19.32 -24.13
C HIS A 37 -16.09 19.82 -24.09
N LEU A 38 -15.16 18.89 -23.85
CA LEU A 38 -13.72 19.17 -23.84
C LEU A 38 -12.99 18.30 -24.86
N SER A 39 -11.83 18.77 -25.32
CA SER A 39 -10.93 17.91 -26.06
C SER A 39 -10.34 16.83 -25.14
N PRO A 40 -10.02 15.62 -25.65
CA PRO A 40 -9.48 14.52 -24.85
C PRO A 40 -8.23 14.91 -24.05
N PHE A 41 -7.33 15.68 -24.68
CA PHE A 41 -6.11 16.17 -24.06
C PHE A 41 -6.39 17.13 -22.88
N HIS A 42 -7.29 18.09 -23.09
CA HIS A 42 -7.62 19.08 -22.07
C HIS A 42 -8.38 18.41 -20.91
N PHE A 43 -9.32 17.52 -21.20
CA PHE A 43 -10.04 16.73 -20.22
C PHE A 43 -9.10 15.88 -19.37
N GLN A 44 -8.18 15.13 -19.98
CA GLN A 44 -7.24 14.28 -19.23
C GLN A 44 -6.40 15.09 -18.24
N ARG A 45 -5.92 16.26 -18.66
CA ARG A 45 -5.13 17.15 -17.80
C ARG A 45 -5.95 17.66 -16.62
N MET A 46 -7.13 18.23 -16.90
CA MET A 46 -8.05 18.77 -15.89
C MET A 46 -8.50 17.68 -14.90
N PHE A 47 -8.86 16.50 -15.40
CA PHE A 47 -9.27 15.38 -14.55
C PHE A 47 -8.14 14.93 -13.64
N LYS A 48 -6.89 14.88 -14.13
CA LYS A 48 -5.74 14.53 -13.30
C LYS A 48 -5.42 15.59 -12.25
N GLU A 49 -5.61 16.86 -12.57
CA GLU A 49 -5.41 17.97 -11.62
C GLU A 49 -6.43 17.92 -10.48
N TRP A 50 -7.70 17.63 -10.78
CA TRP A 50 -8.78 17.58 -9.80
C TRP A 50 -8.88 16.24 -9.05
N ALA A 51 -8.89 15.11 -9.77
CA ALA A 51 -9.07 13.76 -9.19
C ALA A 51 -7.75 13.08 -8.79
N GLY A 52 -6.60 13.67 -9.13
CA GLY A 52 -5.27 13.14 -8.80
C GLY A 52 -4.82 11.93 -9.65
N VAL A 53 -5.70 11.37 -10.47
CA VAL A 53 -5.44 10.21 -11.35
C VAL A 53 -5.98 10.45 -12.75
N SER A 54 -5.57 9.64 -13.74
CA SER A 54 -6.16 9.75 -15.09
C SER A 54 -7.58 9.15 -15.13
N PRO A 55 -8.44 9.58 -16.08
CA PRO A 55 -9.79 9.02 -16.25
C PRO A 55 -9.79 7.49 -16.42
N LYS A 56 -8.84 6.98 -17.23
CA LYS A 56 -8.65 5.54 -17.43
C LYS A 56 -8.36 4.80 -16.12
N LYS A 57 -7.49 5.36 -15.28
CA LYS A 57 -7.13 4.75 -13.99
C LYS A 57 -8.31 4.81 -13.00
N PHE A 58 -9.08 5.90 -13.02
CA PHE A 58 -10.30 6.02 -12.24
C PHE A 58 -11.36 4.97 -12.62
N LEU A 59 -11.58 4.75 -13.93
CA LEU A 59 -12.46 3.68 -14.42
C LEU A 59 -11.99 2.29 -13.98
N GLN A 60 -10.68 2.04 -13.99
CA GLN A 60 -10.11 0.79 -13.48
C GLN A 60 -10.38 0.59 -11.98
N TYR A 61 -10.28 1.66 -11.17
CA TYR A 61 -10.63 1.61 -9.74
C TYR A 61 -12.09 1.27 -9.51
N ILE A 62 -13.02 1.88 -10.26
CA ILE A 62 -14.44 1.55 -10.14
C ILE A 62 -14.69 0.09 -10.54
N SER A 63 -14.07 -0.35 -11.64
CA SER A 63 -14.22 -1.72 -12.14
C SER A 63 -13.75 -2.75 -11.12
N ILE A 64 -12.59 -2.51 -10.47
CA ILE A 64 -12.07 -3.44 -9.48
C ILE A 64 -12.88 -3.44 -8.19
N GLU A 65 -13.32 -2.27 -7.69
CA GLU A 65 -14.18 -2.20 -6.50
C GLU A 65 -15.49 -2.96 -6.70
N HIS A 66 -16.09 -2.87 -7.89
CA HIS A 66 -17.28 -3.64 -8.22
C HIS A 66 -16.97 -5.14 -8.33
N ALA A 67 -15.85 -5.54 -8.94
CA ALA A 67 -15.44 -6.96 -8.98
C ALA A 67 -15.19 -7.52 -7.57
N LYS A 68 -14.53 -6.75 -6.70
CA LYS A 68 -14.26 -7.08 -5.30
C LYS A 68 -15.55 -7.35 -4.54
N LYS A 69 -16.56 -6.49 -4.72
CA LYS A 69 -17.89 -6.66 -4.12
C LYS A 69 -18.54 -7.98 -4.58
N LEU A 70 -18.55 -8.25 -5.88
CA LEU A 70 -19.12 -9.49 -6.44
C LEU A 70 -18.40 -10.76 -5.96
N LEU A 71 -17.06 -10.74 -5.94
CA LEU A 71 -16.26 -11.88 -5.50
C LEU A 71 -16.45 -12.17 -4.01
N LYS A 72 -16.71 -11.15 -3.18
CA LYS A 72 -16.89 -11.27 -1.73
C LYS A 72 -18.34 -11.60 -1.34
N GLU A 73 -19.33 -10.93 -1.93
CA GLU A 73 -20.74 -11.02 -1.52
C GLU A 73 -21.53 -12.11 -2.25
N SER A 74 -21.22 -12.37 -3.53
CA SER A 74 -22.06 -13.19 -4.40
C SER A 74 -21.48 -14.57 -4.71
N GLN A 75 -20.34 -14.92 -4.12
CA GLN A 75 -19.51 -16.09 -4.49
C GLN A 75 -19.24 -16.21 -6.01
N ALA A 76 -19.39 -15.12 -6.76
CA ALA A 76 -19.32 -15.07 -8.21
C ALA A 76 -18.01 -15.70 -8.74
N THR A 77 -18.07 -16.37 -9.88
CA THR A 77 -16.85 -16.85 -10.53
C THR A 77 -16.06 -15.67 -11.08
N LEU A 78 -14.78 -15.89 -11.42
CA LEU A 78 -13.97 -14.86 -12.07
C LEU A 78 -14.60 -14.43 -13.41
N SER A 79 -15.27 -15.35 -14.10
CA SER A 79 -16.00 -15.08 -15.34
C SER A 79 -17.18 -14.14 -15.09
N ASP A 80 -17.99 -14.42 -14.06
CA ASP A 80 -19.15 -13.58 -13.70
C ASP A 80 -18.71 -12.17 -13.32
N ALA A 81 -17.68 -12.05 -12.47
CA ALA A 81 -17.13 -10.76 -12.07
C ALA A 81 -16.60 -9.96 -13.28
N THR A 82 -15.99 -10.64 -14.26
CA THR A 82 -15.54 -10.01 -15.51
C THR A 82 -16.72 -9.51 -16.33
N HIS A 83 -17.74 -10.35 -16.54
CA HIS A 83 -18.94 -9.99 -17.29
C HIS A 83 -19.65 -8.77 -16.67
N HIS A 84 -19.81 -8.75 -15.34
CA HIS A 84 -20.50 -7.66 -14.65
C HIS A 84 -19.70 -6.35 -14.58
N THR A 85 -18.39 -6.39 -14.82
CA THR A 85 -17.55 -5.19 -14.89
C THR A 85 -17.36 -4.66 -16.32
N GLY A 86 -17.79 -5.42 -17.33
CA GLY A 86 -17.65 -5.03 -18.74
C GLY A 86 -16.24 -5.19 -19.29
N LEU A 87 -15.35 -5.87 -18.56
CA LEU A 87 -13.99 -6.11 -19.00
C LEU A 87 -13.99 -7.12 -20.15
N SER A 88 -13.06 -6.95 -21.10
CA SER A 88 -12.96 -7.77 -22.30
C SER A 88 -12.61 -9.24 -22.05
N GLY A 89 -12.20 -9.60 -20.83
CA GLY A 89 -11.88 -10.97 -20.46
C GLY A 89 -11.31 -11.11 -19.05
N THR A 90 -11.29 -12.35 -18.56
CA THR A 90 -10.83 -12.69 -17.19
C THR A 90 -9.37 -12.34 -16.96
N GLY A 91 -8.53 -12.43 -17.99
CA GLY A 91 -7.14 -11.98 -17.94
C GLY A 91 -7.02 -10.49 -17.61
N ARG A 92 -7.91 -9.65 -18.15
CA ARG A 92 -7.89 -8.22 -17.84
C ARG A 92 -8.26 -7.94 -16.40
N LEU A 93 -9.25 -8.65 -15.88
CA LEU A 93 -9.63 -8.55 -14.47
C LEU A 93 -8.48 -9.03 -13.57
N HIS A 94 -7.83 -10.12 -13.93
CA HIS A 94 -6.66 -10.64 -13.24
C HIS A 94 -5.51 -9.62 -13.19
N ASP A 95 -5.18 -8.99 -14.32
CA ASP A 95 -4.17 -7.93 -14.39
C ASP A 95 -4.54 -6.74 -13.51
N LEU A 96 -5.82 -6.33 -13.49
CA LEU A 96 -6.26 -5.23 -12.62
C LEU A 96 -6.06 -5.59 -11.15
N PHE A 97 -6.40 -6.81 -10.74
CA PHE A 97 -6.17 -7.31 -9.39
C PHE A 97 -4.69 -7.28 -8.99
N ILE A 98 -3.80 -7.75 -9.85
CA ILE A 98 -2.36 -7.68 -9.58
C ILE A 98 -1.89 -6.23 -9.48
N ASN A 99 -2.27 -5.40 -10.45
CA ASN A 99 -1.76 -4.02 -10.55
C ASN A 99 -2.31 -3.09 -9.47
N ILE A 100 -3.57 -3.25 -9.08
CA ILE A 100 -4.31 -2.33 -8.21
C ILE A 100 -4.49 -2.88 -6.80
N GLU A 101 -4.57 -4.19 -6.60
CA GLU A 101 -4.75 -4.81 -5.28
C GLU A 101 -3.51 -5.58 -4.82
N GLY A 102 -2.55 -5.83 -5.73
CA GLY A 102 -1.32 -6.54 -5.38
C GLY A 102 -1.48 -8.04 -5.16
N MET A 103 -2.61 -8.61 -5.56
CA MET A 103 -2.89 -10.03 -5.39
C MET A 103 -3.78 -10.53 -6.53
N THR A 104 -3.86 -11.83 -6.73
CA THR A 104 -4.76 -12.40 -7.73
C THR A 104 -6.24 -12.33 -7.28
N PRO A 105 -7.21 -12.34 -8.21
CA PRO A 105 -8.62 -12.42 -7.84
C PRO A 105 -8.95 -13.64 -6.97
N ALA A 106 -8.23 -14.75 -7.14
CA ALA A 106 -8.39 -15.96 -6.35
C ALA A 106 -7.94 -15.75 -4.90
N GLU A 107 -6.77 -15.14 -4.69
CA GLU A 107 -6.28 -14.76 -3.35
C GLU A 107 -7.23 -13.78 -2.68
N TYR A 108 -7.74 -12.80 -3.45
CA TYR A 108 -8.74 -11.85 -2.96
C TYR A 108 -10.04 -12.54 -2.55
N LYS A 109 -10.61 -13.39 -3.43
CA LYS A 109 -11.86 -14.14 -3.16
C LYS A 109 -11.71 -15.05 -1.95
N GLN A 110 -10.54 -15.66 -1.78
CA GLN A 110 -10.27 -16.49 -0.62
C GLN A 110 -10.08 -15.64 0.64
N GLY A 111 -9.70 -14.37 0.56
CA GLY A 111 -9.52 -13.47 1.71
C GLY A 111 -8.57 -14.02 2.77
N GLY A 112 -7.67 -14.93 2.38
CA GLY A 112 -6.82 -15.69 3.28
C GLY A 112 -7.41 -16.99 3.84
N ARG A 113 -8.54 -17.52 3.34
CA ARG A 113 -9.18 -18.76 3.81
C ARG A 113 -8.28 -20.01 3.86
N SER A 114 -7.19 -20.01 3.09
CA SER A 114 -6.14 -21.04 3.09
C SER A 114 -4.86 -20.62 3.82
N LEU A 115 -4.82 -19.40 4.36
CA LEU A 115 -3.72 -18.85 5.14
C LEU A 115 -3.97 -19.08 6.63
N THR A 116 -3.08 -19.83 7.25
CA THR A 116 -2.88 -19.79 8.70
C THR A 116 -1.89 -18.69 9.02
N ILE A 117 -2.30 -17.73 9.83
CA ILE A 117 -1.48 -16.65 10.32
C ILE A 117 -1.20 -16.90 11.80
N HIS A 118 0.07 -17.16 12.12
CA HIS A 118 0.52 -17.12 13.49
C HIS A 118 0.77 -15.67 13.87
N TYR A 119 0.39 -15.27 15.07
CA TYR A 119 0.72 -13.93 15.58
C TYR A 119 1.13 -14.00 17.05
N THR A 120 1.92 -13.02 17.49
CA THR A 120 2.26 -12.85 18.89
C THR A 120 2.52 -11.38 19.19
N PHE A 121 2.38 -11.02 20.46
CA PHE A 121 2.82 -9.72 20.96
C PHE A 121 4.21 -9.88 21.58
N ALA A 122 5.09 -8.93 21.31
CA ALA A 122 6.45 -8.92 21.84
C ALA A 122 6.88 -7.51 22.21
N ASP A 123 7.82 -7.42 23.14
CA ASP A 123 8.45 -6.15 23.51
C ASP A 123 9.54 -5.79 22.49
N SER A 124 9.67 -4.50 22.19
CA SER A 124 10.77 -3.95 21.41
C SER A 124 11.33 -2.69 22.08
N PRO A 125 12.54 -2.23 21.71
CA PRO A 125 13.09 -0.96 22.19
C PRO A 125 12.20 0.26 21.92
N PHE A 126 11.20 0.14 21.04
CA PHE A 126 10.32 1.24 20.61
C PHE A 126 8.85 1.02 21.01
N GLY A 127 8.60 0.10 21.94
CA GLY A 127 7.27 -0.26 22.45
C GLY A 127 6.84 -1.67 22.06
N ASN A 128 5.62 -2.04 22.49
CA ASN A 128 5.02 -3.33 22.17
C ASN A 128 4.75 -3.43 20.68
N ILE A 129 4.96 -4.61 20.11
CA ILE A 129 4.70 -4.90 18.70
C ILE A 129 3.82 -6.14 18.57
N LEU A 130 2.92 -6.09 17.60
CA LEU A 130 2.25 -7.27 17.05
C LEU A 130 3.07 -7.72 15.84
N ILE A 131 3.54 -8.97 15.86
CA ILE A 131 4.20 -9.60 14.71
C ILE A 131 3.39 -10.79 14.26
N ALA A 132 3.20 -10.93 12.95
CA ALA A 132 2.47 -12.04 12.35
C ALA A 132 3.18 -12.62 11.13
N SER A 133 3.06 -13.94 10.98
CA SER A 133 3.73 -14.74 9.96
C SER A 133 2.75 -15.71 9.30
N THR A 134 2.99 -15.95 8.02
CA THR A 134 2.49 -17.12 7.30
C THR A 134 3.61 -18.12 7.09
N SER A 135 3.32 -19.28 6.50
CA SER A 135 4.35 -20.23 6.04
C SER A 135 5.35 -19.63 5.04
N LYS A 136 5.05 -18.49 4.42
CA LYS A 136 5.92 -17.83 3.43
C LYS A 136 6.86 -16.79 4.06
N GLY A 137 6.55 -16.25 5.25
CA GLY A 137 7.32 -15.19 5.89
C GLY A 137 6.48 -14.25 6.77
N ILE A 138 7.10 -13.17 7.26
CA ILE A 138 6.42 -12.12 8.02
C ILE A 138 5.45 -11.39 7.10
N CYS A 139 4.17 -11.38 7.44
CA CYS A 139 3.13 -10.68 6.68
C CYS A 139 2.68 -9.37 7.34
N HIS A 140 2.94 -9.21 8.64
CA HIS A 140 2.57 -8.02 9.39
C HIS A 140 3.51 -7.79 10.56
N LEU A 141 3.90 -6.55 10.79
CA LEU A 141 4.60 -6.11 11.99
C LEU A 141 4.16 -4.66 12.26
N ALA A 142 3.50 -4.42 13.39
CA ALA A 142 3.00 -3.10 13.75
C ALA A 142 3.26 -2.83 15.24
N PHE A 143 3.42 -1.55 15.59
CA PHE A 143 3.45 -1.16 17.00
C PHE A 143 2.04 -1.24 17.59
N ALA A 144 1.93 -1.98 18.70
CA ALA A 144 0.68 -2.34 19.35
C ALA A 144 0.51 -1.60 20.67
N ASP A 145 0.34 -0.28 20.57
CA ASP A 145 -0.01 0.57 21.71
C ASP A 145 -1.36 0.14 22.32
N ASP A 146 -2.31 -0.28 21.46
CA ASP A 146 -3.51 -1.01 21.82
C ASP A 146 -3.52 -2.37 21.12
N GLN A 147 -3.45 -3.46 21.89
CA GLN A 147 -3.38 -4.82 21.35
C GLN A 147 -4.64 -5.22 20.56
N GLY A 148 -5.82 -4.78 21.02
CA GLY A 148 -7.09 -5.11 20.37
C GLY A 148 -7.22 -4.40 19.02
N GLN A 149 -6.87 -3.12 18.96
CA GLN A 149 -6.85 -2.36 17.72
C GLN A 149 -5.86 -2.96 16.71
N SER A 150 -4.63 -3.24 17.11
CA SER A 150 -3.63 -3.80 16.20
C SER A 150 -4.00 -5.18 15.69
N LEU A 151 -4.60 -6.03 16.54
CA LEU A 151 -5.11 -7.32 16.08
C LEU A 151 -6.27 -7.16 15.09
N ASN A 152 -7.19 -6.22 15.33
CA ASN A 152 -8.27 -5.93 14.40
C ASN A 152 -7.77 -5.40 13.05
N GLU A 153 -6.72 -4.58 13.05
CA GLU A 153 -6.06 -4.11 11.82
C GLU A 153 -5.49 -5.30 11.02
N LEU A 154 -4.77 -6.22 11.68
CA LEU A 154 -4.29 -7.47 11.08
C LEU A 154 -5.44 -8.32 10.51
N ILE A 155 -6.52 -8.51 11.28
CA ILE A 155 -7.71 -9.25 10.84
C ILE A 155 -8.35 -8.59 9.63
N SER A 156 -8.45 -7.26 9.60
CA SER A 156 -9.03 -6.53 8.47
C SER A 156 -8.26 -6.72 7.16
N GLN A 157 -6.94 -6.95 7.23
CA GLN A 157 -6.09 -7.21 6.07
C GLN A 157 -6.29 -8.62 5.50
N PHE A 158 -6.64 -9.59 6.36
CA PHE A 158 -6.82 -11.00 6.04
C PHE A 158 -8.11 -11.57 6.69
N PRO A 159 -9.30 -11.08 6.29
CA PRO A 159 -10.55 -11.30 7.04
C PRO A 159 -11.01 -12.76 7.09
N ASN A 160 -10.54 -13.62 6.19
CA ASN A 160 -10.90 -15.04 6.17
C ASN A 160 -9.74 -15.94 6.61
N ALA A 161 -8.60 -15.40 7.06
CA ALA A 161 -7.49 -16.21 7.54
C ALA A 161 -7.77 -16.85 8.89
N THR A 162 -7.10 -17.97 9.17
CA THR A 162 -7.10 -18.60 10.49
C THR A 162 -6.00 -17.96 11.32
N PHE A 163 -6.37 -17.24 12.38
CA PHE A 163 -5.43 -16.60 13.28
C PHE A 163 -5.16 -17.48 14.50
N ILE A 164 -3.88 -17.76 14.76
CA ILE A 164 -3.45 -18.55 15.93
C ILE A 164 -2.45 -17.70 16.69
N GLN A 165 -2.75 -17.39 17.96
CA GLN A 165 -1.79 -16.71 18.81
C GLN A 165 -0.70 -17.70 19.22
N LYS A 166 0.44 -17.62 18.54
CA LYS A 166 1.57 -18.53 18.71
C LYS A 166 2.83 -17.88 18.16
N THR A 167 3.90 -17.93 18.95
CA THR A 167 5.23 -17.57 18.48
C THR A 167 5.82 -18.70 17.63
N ASP A 168 6.32 -18.37 16.43
CA ASP A 168 7.07 -19.30 15.58
C ASP A 168 8.50 -18.83 15.31
N THR A 169 9.29 -19.69 14.66
CA THR A 169 10.70 -19.41 14.38
C THR A 169 10.90 -18.25 13.39
N ILE A 170 9.95 -18.00 12.48
CA ILE A 170 10.00 -16.88 11.54
C ILE A 170 9.90 -15.57 12.33
N GLN A 171 8.95 -15.48 13.26
CA GLN A 171 8.77 -14.33 14.15
C GLN A 171 9.98 -14.14 15.06
N GLN A 172 10.50 -15.22 15.68
CA GLN A 172 11.69 -15.14 16.53
C GLN A 172 12.88 -14.57 15.77
N ASN A 173 13.17 -15.10 14.58
CA ASN A 173 14.25 -14.62 13.71
C ASN A 173 14.08 -13.14 13.36
N ALA A 174 12.85 -12.71 13.07
CA ALA A 174 12.57 -11.31 12.80
C ALA A 174 12.78 -10.42 14.02
N LEU A 175 12.38 -10.86 15.23
CA LEU A 175 12.53 -10.10 16.48
C LEU A 175 13.99 -9.96 16.92
N PHE A 176 14.88 -10.89 16.55
CA PHE A 176 16.32 -10.79 16.85
C PHE A 176 16.98 -9.54 16.26
N ILE A 177 16.38 -8.89 15.26
CA ILE A 177 16.88 -7.61 14.72
C ILE A 177 16.97 -6.52 15.80
N PHE A 178 16.09 -6.57 16.81
CA PHE A 178 16.10 -5.64 17.93
C PHE A 178 17.15 -6.00 19.00
N GLN A 179 17.74 -7.20 18.92
CA GLN A 179 18.83 -7.70 19.76
C GLN A 179 20.21 -7.56 19.08
N HIS A 180 20.26 -6.85 17.95
CA HIS A 180 21.48 -6.29 17.34
C HIS A 180 22.32 -7.29 16.52
N ASP A 181 21.79 -8.46 16.19
CA ASP A 181 22.36 -9.30 15.15
C ASP A 181 21.70 -9.02 13.79
N TRP A 182 22.36 -8.17 13.00
CA TRP A 182 21.92 -7.79 11.65
C TRP A 182 22.53 -8.70 10.58
N THR A 183 23.37 -9.66 10.96
CA THR A 183 24.04 -10.56 10.00
C THR A 183 23.02 -11.45 9.28
N LYS A 184 21.92 -11.77 9.95
CA LYS A 184 20.84 -12.63 9.44
C LYS A 184 19.65 -11.90 8.83
N LEU A 185 19.75 -10.59 8.61
CA LEU A 185 18.62 -9.80 8.10
C LEU A 185 18.17 -10.29 6.71
N HIS A 186 19.10 -10.80 5.91
CA HIS A 186 18.84 -11.42 4.60
C HIS A 186 18.07 -12.76 4.67
N GLU A 187 18.00 -13.39 5.85
CA GLU A 187 17.26 -14.65 6.08
C GLU A 187 15.77 -14.38 6.38
N ILE A 188 15.41 -13.14 6.75
CA ILE A 188 14.04 -12.76 7.06
C ILE A 188 13.24 -12.62 5.75
N LYS A 189 12.31 -13.54 5.53
CA LYS A 189 11.38 -13.49 4.40
C LYS A 189 10.14 -12.66 4.75
N LEU A 190 9.73 -11.81 3.82
CA LEU A 190 8.49 -11.04 3.92
C LEU A 190 7.44 -11.61 2.95
N HIS A 191 6.19 -11.71 3.41
CA HIS A 191 5.03 -12.06 2.60
C HIS A 191 4.12 -10.84 2.50
N LEU A 192 4.48 -9.92 1.60
CA LEU A 192 3.80 -8.63 1.45
C LEU A 192 2.62 -8.73 0.49
N LYS A 193 1.57 -7.98 0.82
CA LYS A 193 0.39 -7.78 -0.01
C LYS A 193 0.26 -6.28 -0.29
N GLY A 194 0.42 -5.88 -1.55
CA GLY A 194 0.32 -4.48 -1.95
C GLY A 194 0.48 -4.32 -3.45
N THR A 195 -0.03 -3.22 -3.99
CA THR A 195 0.05 -2.88 -5.43
C THR A 195 1.49 -2.94 -5.95
N GLU A 196 1.68 -3.12 -7.26
CA GLU A 196 3.03 -3.06 -7.86
C GLU A 196 3.79 -1.78 -7.47
N PHE A 197 3.08 -0.66 -7.35
CA PHE A 197 3.66 0.60 -6.92
C PHE A 197 4.10 0.57 -5.45
N GLN A 198 3.25 0.07 -4.55
CA GLN A 198 3.60 -0.10 -3.13
C GLN A 198 4.78 -1.05 -2.96
N LEU A 199 4.78 -2.20 -3.65
CA LEU A 199 5.88 -3.16 -3.60
C LEU A 199 7.21 -2.54 -4.05
N LYS A 200 7.23 -1.76 -5.14
CA LYS A 200 8.42 -1.02 -5.58
C LYS A 200 8.89 0.02 -4.57
N VAL A 201 7.95 0.74 -3.95
CA VAL A 201 8.27 1.69 -2.88
C VAL A 201 8.89 0.96 -1.69
N TRP A 202 8.27 -0.12 -1.21
CA TRP A 202 8.77 -0.88 -0.06
C TRP A 202 10.13 -1.55 -0.35
N GLU A 203 10.33 -2.07 -1.56
CA GLU A 203 11.64 -2.56 -1.99
C GLU A 203 12.72 -1.46 -1.95
N ALA A 204 12.38 -0.25 -2.42
CA ALA A 204 13.28 0.89 -2.33
C ALA A 204 13.60 1.27 -0.87
N LEU A 205 12.63 1.16 0.04
CA LEU A 205 12.85 1.40 1.47
C LEU A 205 13.85 0.41 2.07
N ILE A 206 13.71 -0.89 1.80
CA ILE A 206 14.60 -1.94 2.34
C ILE A 206 16.07 -1.70 1.95
N ARG A 207 16.31 -1.06 0.81
CA ARG A 207 17.67 -0.72 0.33
C ARG A 207 18.33 0.43 1.10
N ILE A 208 17.57 1.21 1.88
CA ILE A 208 18.12 2.31 2.67
C ILE A 208 18.91 1.70 3.84
N PRO A 209 20.23 1.93 3.96
CA PRO A 209 21.02 1.41 5.08
C PRO A 209 20.54 1.96 6.43
N SER A 210 20.78 1.20 7.50
CA SER A 210 20.56 1.69 8.88
C SER A 210 21.33 2.99 9.12
N GLY A 211 20.71 3.97 9.78
CA GLY A 211 21.28 5.29 10.08
C GLY A 211 21.33 6.26 8.91
N ASN A 212 21.02 5.82 7.69
CA ASN A 212 20.88 6.73 6.55
C ASN A 212 19.44 7.22 6.43
N LEU A 213 19.28 8.48 6.03
CA LEU A 213 18.00 9.09 5.73
C LEU A 213 17.87 9.37 4.23
N THR A 214 16.64 9.37 3.75
CA THR A 214 16.28 9.74 2.38
C THR A 214 15.01 10.59 2.37
N THR A 215 14.61 11.08 1.21
CA THR A 215 13.41 11.90 1.04
C THR A 215 12.35 11.22 0.17
N TYR A 216 11.09 11.62 0.33
CA TYR A 216 10.01 11.16 -0.53
C TYR A 216 10.28 11.39 -2.02
N GLY A 217 10.99 12.49 -2.36
CA GLY A 217 11.41 12.80 -3.72
C GLY A 217 12.45 11.80 -4.24
N GLN A 218 13.48 11.51 -3.46
CA GLN A 218 14.53 10.55 -3.83
C GLN A 218 13.98 9.13 -4.00
N ILE A 219 13.03 8.70 -3.17
CA ILE A 219 12.34 7.42 -3.39
C ILE A 219 11.56 7.44 -4.71
N ALA A 220 10.84 8.53 -4.99
CA ALA A 220 10.09 8.68 -6.23
C ALA A 220 11.00 8.63 -7.48
N GLU A 221 12.18 9.25 -7.41
CA GLU A 221 13.22 9.17 -8.44
C GLU A 221 13.76 7.75 -8.59
N PHE A 222 14.10 7.10 -7.48
CA PHE A 222 14.65 5.74 -7.47
C PHE A 222 13.72 4.73 -8.14
N ILE A 223 12.41 4.82 -7.88
CA ILE A 223 11.41 3.94 -8.52
C ILE A 223 11.01 4.40 -9.94
N LYS A 224 11.73 5.37 -10.53
CA LYS A 224 11.51 5.94 -11.88
C LYS A 224 10.16 6.64 -12.05
N HIS A 225 9.63 7.21 -10.97
CA HIS A 225 8.40 8.01 -10.95
C HIS A 225 8.64 9.37 -10.25
N PRO A 226 9.52 10.25 -10.75
CA PRO A 226 10.01 11.45 -10.03
C PRO A 226 8.91 12.43 -9.61
N LYS A 227 7.76 12.44 -10.29
CA LYS A 227 6.61 13.30 -9.97
C LYS A 227 5.65 12.70 -8.94
N ALA A 228 5.94 11.53 -8.37
CA ALA A 228 5.01 10.75 -7.57
C ALA A 228 5.25 10.84 -6.05
N SER A 229 5.93 11.88 -5.53
CA SER A 229 6.27 11.97 -4.10
C SER A 229 5.07 11.87 -3.15
N ARG A 230 3.89 12.40 -3.53
CA ARG A 230 2.66 12.24 -2.74
C ARG A 230 2.19 10.78 -2.68
N ALA A 231 2.15 10.10 -3.82
CA ALA A 231 1.77 8.69 -3.89
C ALA A 231 2.78 7.80 -3.16
N VAL A 232 4.07 8.13 -3.23
CA VAL A 232 5.11 7.49 -2.41
C VAL A 232 4.82 7.68 -0.92
N GLY A 233 4.42 8.88 -0.49
CA GLY A 233 4.02 9.13 0.90
C GLY A 233 2.88 8.22 1.37
N THR A 234 1.83 8.06 0.56
CA THR A 234 0.73 7.12 0.84
C THR A 234 1.23 5.68 0.93
N ALA A 235 2.00 5.22 -0.06
CA ALA A 235 2.54 3.86 -0.06
C ALA A 235 3.47 3.57 1.14
N ILE A 236 4.24 4.56 1.60
CA ILE A 236 5.05 4.46 2.82
C ILE A 236 4.16 4.33 4.06
N GLY A 237 3.05 5.08 4.12
CA GLY A 237 2.07 5.00 5.20
C GLY A 237 1.36 3.65 5.26
N ASP A 238 1.14 3.01 4.12
CA ASP A 238 0.49 1.70 4.00
C ASP A 238 1.45 0.53 4.29
N ASN A 239 2.67 0.79 4.76
CA ASN A 239 3.66 -0.24 5.05
C ASN A 239 3.14 -1.22 6.12
N PRO A 240 2.95 -2.53 5.81
CA PRO A 240 2.40 -3.49 6.75
C PRO A 240 3.44 -4.07 7.72
N VAL A 241 4.74 -3.83 7.49
CA VAL A 241 5.83 -4.42 8.29
C VAL A 241 6.76 -3.32 8.79
N ALA A 242 6.36 -2.66 9.87
CA ALA A 242 7.13 -1.64 10.57
C ALA A 242 8.56 -2.12 10.85
N TYR A 243 9.50 -1.18 10.84
CA TYR A 243 10.93 -1.38 11.12
C TYR A 243 11.70 -2.27 10.14
N LEU A 244 11.21 -3.48 9.81
CA LEU A 244 11.81 -4.36 8.80
C LEU A 244 11.74 -3.74 7.40
N ILE A 245 10.62 -3.10 7.07
CA ILE A 245 10.54 -2.14 5.97
C ILE A 245 10.75 -0.75 6.59
N PRO A 246 11.92 -0.11 6.38
CA PRO A 246 12.37 1.03 7.18
C PRO A 246 11.78 2.37 6.69
N CYS A 247 10.45 2.45 6.68
CA CYS A 247 9.66 3.64 6.37
C CYS A 247 10.00 4.86 7.24
N HIS A 248 10.52 4.64 8.46
CA HIS A 248 10.97 5.71 9.36
C HIS A 248 12.20 6.46 8.83
N ARG A 249 12.96 5.90 7.89
CA ARG A 249 14.15 6.53 7.29
C ARG A 249 13.82 7.58 6.21
N VAL A 250 12.54 7.73 5.84
CA VAL A 250 12.10 8.72 4.85
C VAL A 250 11.62 9.99 5.53
N ILE A 251 12.20 11.13 5.16
CA ILE A 251 11.89 12.45 5.74
C ILE A 251 11.50 13.46 4.65
N ARG A 252 11.06 14.65 5.06
CA ARG A 252 10.80 15.75 4.12
C ARG A 252 12.12 16.33 3.62
N SER A 253 12.14 16.87 2.40
CA SER A 253 13.32 17.55 1.84
C SER A 253 13.76 18.78 2.63
N THR A 254 12.87 19.33 3.48
CA THR A 254 13.18 20.43 4.40
C THR A 254 13.94 20.00 5.65
N GLY A 255 14.24 18.70 5.80
CA GLY A 255 14.90 18.14 6.99
C GLY A 255 13.92 17.74 8.11
N HIS A 256 12.65 18.15 8.03
CA HIS A 256 11.64 17.69 8.99
C HIS A 256 11.33 16.21 8.81
N PHE A 257 11.26 15.48 9.91
CA PHE A 257 10.98 14.04 9.88
C PHE A 257 9.59 13.72 9.34
N GLY A 258 8.64 14.65 9.46
CA GLY A 258 7.27 14.46 8.97
C GLY A 258 6.51 13.41 9.77
N HIS A 259 5.29 13.11 9.33
CA HIS A 259 4.40 12.24 10.07
C HIS A 259 4.79 10.77 9.94
N TYR A 260 4.55 10.00 11.00
CA TYR A 260 4.75 8.56 11.03
C TYR A 260 3.46 7.85 11.43
N HIS A 261 3.14 6.75 10.74
CA HIS A 261 1.92 5.99 10.99
C HIS A 261 1.79 5.56 12.46
N TRP A 262 2.90 5.14 13.08
CA TRP A 262 2.97 4.78 14.49
C TRP A 262 3.57 5.90 15.36
N GLY A 263 3.38 7.17 15.00
CA GLY A 263 3.73 8.31 15.84
C GLY A 263 5.14 8.88 15.69
N ASP A 264 5.23 10.20 15.70
CA ASP A 264 6.44 10.96 15.33
C ASP A 264 7.58 10.80 16.35
N SER A 265 7.25 10.66 17.64
CA SER A 265 8.25 10.40 18.70
C SER A 265 8.96 9.06 18.48
N ARG A 266 8.22 8.05 18.03
CA ARG A 266 8.77 6.72 17.76
C ARG A 266 9.72 6.74 16.56
N LYS A 267 9.33 7.43 15.48
CA LYS A 267 10.21 7.66 14.32
C LYS A 267 11.52 8.33 14.71
N THR A 268 11.43 9.39 15.52
CA THR A 268 12.59 10.13 16.03
C THR A 268 13.50 9.22 16.87
N ALA A 269 12.92 8.42 17.77
CA ALA A 269 13.66 7.47 18.59
C ALA A 269 14.39 6.41 17.75
N MET A 270 13.72 5.84 16.74
CA MET A 270 14.32 4.87 15.83
C MET A 270 15.50 5.47 15.04
N ILE A 271 15.32 6.67 14.48
CA ILE A 271 16.40 7.37 13.74
C ILE A 271 17.59 7.65 14.67
N GLY A 272 17.36 8.18 15.87
CA GLY A 272 18.43 8.46 16.83
C GLY A 272 19.18 7.19 17.26
N TRP A 273 18.43 6.13 17.53
CA TRP A 273 18.97 4.83 17.93
C TRP A 273 19.86 4.21 16.84
N GLU A 274 19.46 4.29 15.57
CA GLU A 274 20.27 3.80 14.45
C GLU A 274 21.57 4.61 14.27
N ASN A 275 21.50 5.94 14.37
CA ASN A 275 22.66 6.83 14.19
C ASN A 275 23.74 6.61 15.26
N VAL A 276 23.36 6.59 16.54
CA VAL A 276 24.29 6.35 17.65
C VAL A 276 25.02 5.01 17.47
N ARG A 277 24.35 4.01 16.90
CA ARG A 277 24.90 2.66 16.73
C ARG A 277 25.82 2.52 15.54
N ASN A 278 25.56 3.25 14.47
CA ASN A 278 26.51 3.33 13.36
C ASN A 278 27.83 3.96 13.82
N GLU A 279 27.78 5.02 14.62
CA GLU A 279 28.99 5.62 15.18
C GLU A 279 29.79 4.65 16.06
N LEU A 280 29.12 3.80 16.84
CA LEU A 280 29.78 2.77 17.65
C LEU A 280 30.36 1.61 16.81
N ARG A 281 29.79 1.31 15.64
CA ARG A 281 30.33 0.30 14.70
C ARG A 281 31.55 0.79 13.94
N VAL A 282 31.63 2.09 13.61
CA VAL A 282 32.77 2.68 12.86
C VAL A 282 33.99 2.90 13.77
N LYS A 283 33.80 2.97 15.10
CA LYS A 283 34.88 3.13 16.10
C LYS A 283 35.52 1.81 16.55
N LYS A 284 35.05 0.66 16.07
CA LYS A 284 35.65 -0.67 16.30
C LYS A 284 36.32 -1.17 15.03
#